data_AF-A0A969A636-F1
#
_entry.id   AF-A0A969A636-F1
#
_cell.length_a   1.000
_cell.length_b   1.000
_cell.length_c   1.000
_cell.angle_alpha   90.00
_cell.angle_beta   90.00
_cell.angle_gamma   90.00
#
_symmetry.space_group_name_H-M   'P 1'
#
loop_
_entity.id
_entity.type
_entity.pdbx_description
1 polymer ?
#
loop_
_entity_poly.entity_id
_entity_poly.type
_entity_poly.pdbx_seq_one_letter_code
_entity_poly.pdbx_strand_id
1 'polypeptide(L)'
;MHFNLGNSLRYCGRSLQAIEFYQQSLEIAREIGDRQGEAACLGNLGIAYYALGQHQRALDFQQQSLEIDREIGDRHGEAISLFNKGNDLARVGQKWEAQAAYKAARSLYKDLGLQKEVEQCDTAIRELGQKVVVIPKQAPAIGGEPSKKRSRRRRPKWFGF
;
A
#
# COMPACT_ATOMS: atom_id res chain seq x y z
N MET A 1 0.34 12.80 -30.95
CA MET A 1 0.37 12.28 -29.57
C MET A 1 1.77 12.42 -28.95
N HIS A 2 2.30 13.65 -28.78
CA HIS A 2 3.68 13.86 -28.28
C HIS A 2 3.75 14.53 -26.89
N PHE A 3 2.62 15.03 -26.36
CA PHE A 3 2.61 15.81 -25.12
C PHE A 3 2.75 14.95 -23.85
N ASN A 4 2.30 13.69 -23.88
CA ASN A 4 2.37 12.80 -22.71
C ASN A 4 3.76 12.21 -22.50
N LEU A 5 4.50 11.91 -23.57
CA LEU A 5 5.85 11.33 -23.47
C LEU A 5 6.85 12.34 -22.87
N GLY A 6 6.77 13.61 -23.29
CA GLY A 6 7.61 14.68 -22.74
C GLY A 6 7.34 14.94 -21.24
N ASN A 7 6.10 14.82 -20.79
CA ASN A 7 5.77 14.91 -19.37
C ASN A 7 6.30 13.71 -18.59
N SER A 8 6.05 12.47 -19.05
CA SER A 8 6.56 11.27 -18.38
C SER A 8 8.09 11.26 -18.28
N LEU A 9 8.81 11.68 -19.34
CA LEU A 9 10.27 11.80 -19.32
C LEU A 9 10.75 12.88 -18.36
N ARG A 10 10.08 14.04 -18.32
CA ARG A 10 10.39 15.10 -17.34
C ARG A 10 10.14 14.67 -15.90
N TYR A 11 9.05 13.94 -15.64
CA TYR A 11 8.76 13.39 -14.31
C TYR A 11 9.80 12.36 -13.90
N CYS A 12 10.11 11.40 -14.77
CA CYS A 12 11.10 10.36 -14.49
C CYS A 12 12.50 10.95 -14.28
N GLY A 13 12.91 11.92 -15.12
CA GLY A 13 14.20 12.61 -14.99
C GLY A 13 14.33 13.40 -13.68
N ARG A 14 13.26 14.08 -13.25
CA ARG A 14 13.25 14.82 -11.97
C ARG A 14 13.27 13.87 -10.77
N SER A 15 12.54 12.76 -10.83
CA SER A 15 12.54 11.76 -9.75
C SER A 15 13.91 11.09 -9.58
N LEU A 16 14.62 10.81 -10.68
CA LEU A 16 15.98 10.25 -10.63
C LEU A 16 16.98 11.24 -10.02
N GLN A 17 16.93 12.51 -10.43
CA GLN A 17 17.76 13.57 -9.84
C GLN A 17 17.47 13.76 -8.34
N ALA A 18 16.20 13.69 -7.94
CA ALA A 18 15.82 13.77 -6.54
C ALA A 18 16.38 12.59 -5.73
N ILE A 19 16.37 11.37 -6.28
CA ILE A 19 16.95 10.19 -5.63
C ILE A 19 18.45 10.37 -5.39
N GLU A 20 19.21 10.82 -6.40
CA GLU A 20 20.64 11.06 -6.25
C GLU A 20 20.92 12.10 -5.16
N PHE A 21 20.17 13.20 -5.16
CA PHE A 21 20.31 14.25 -4.15
C PHE A 21 19.99 13.74 -2.74
N TYR A 22 18.89 13.01 -2.55
CA TYR A 22 18.52 12.48 -1.25
C TYR A 22 19.47 11.38 -0.77
N GLN A 23 20.08 10.60 -1.68
CA GLN A 23 21.13 9.62 -1.33
C GLN A 23 22.40 10.31 -0.83
N GLN A 24 22.84 11.37 -1.49
CA GLN A 24 23.99 12.17 -1.02
C GLN A 24 23.68 12.85 0.32
N SER A 25 22.50 13.44 0.46
CA SER A 25 22.06 14.05 1.71
C SER A 25 21.97 13.02 2.85
N LEU A 26 21.56 11.79 2.54
CA LEU A 26 21.51 10.69 3.50
C LEU A 26 22.90 10.31 4.00
N GLU A 27 23.88 10.21 3.10
CA GLU A 27 25.26 9.92 3.45
C GLU A 27 25.84 11.00 4.37
N ILE A 28 25.64 12.28 4.02
CA ILE A 28 26.07 13.41 4.86
C ILE A 28 25.38 13.37 6.23
N ALA A 29 24.06 13.15 6.29
CA ALA A 29 23.32 13.08 7.54
C ALA A 29 23.86 11.96 8.46
N ARG A 30 24.23 10.81 7.89
CA ARG A 30 24.87 9.70 8.63
C ARG A 30 26.26 10.07 9.12
N GLU A 31 27.07 10.73 8.30
CA GLU A 31 28.43 11.14 8.65
C GLU A 31 28.45 12.14 9.82
N ILE A 32 27.51 13.09 9.83
CA ILE A 32 27.42 14.11 10.89
C ILE A 32 26.60 13.64 12.11
N GLY A 33 25.98 12.46 12.03
CA GLY A 33 25.12 11.90 13.09
C GLY A 33 23.75 12.58 13.24
N ASP A 34 23.26 13.27 12.20
CA ASP A 34 21.93 13.88 12.18
C ASP A 34 20.85 12.82 11.88
N ARG A 35 20.35 12.19 12.94
CA ARG A 35 19.31 11.15 12.85
C ARG A 35 17.98 11.70 12.31
N GLN A 36 17.63 12.95 12.61
CA GLN A 36 16.40 13.55 12.10
C GLN A 36 16.51 13.83 10.60
N GLY A 37 17.65 14.36 10.16
CA GLY A 37 17.97 14.51 8.74
C GLY A 37 18.01 13.17 8.00
N GLU A 38 18.55 12.12 8.63
CA GLU A 38 18.57 10.76 8.09
C GLU A 38 17.15 10.24 7.82
N ALA A 39 16.27 10.32 8.82
CA ALA A 39 14.88 9.87 8.71
C ALA A 39 14.13 10.63 7.62
N ALA A 40 14.30 11.95 7.54
CA ALA A 40 13.68 12.78 6.51
C ALA A 40 14.17 12.42 5.09
N CYS A 41 15.48 12.19 4.92
CA CYS A 41 16.04 11.77 3.63
C CYS A 41 15.49 10.41 3.19
N LEU A 42 15.39 9.44 4.11
CA LEU A 42 14.81 8.12 3.84
C LEU A 42 13.33 8.21 3.45
N GLY A 43 12.53 9.00 4.17
CA GLY A 43 11.12 9.20 3.84
C GLY A 43 10.94 9.80 2.43
N ASN A 44 11.78 10.78 2.08
CA ASN A 44 11.79 11.41 0.76
C ASN A 44 12.24 10.46 -0.36
N LEU A 45 13.23 9.60 -0.11
CA LEU A 45 13.61 8.53 -1.03
C LEU A 45 12.43 7.59 -1.26
N GLY A 46 11.72 7.21 -0.20
CA GLY A 46 10.51 6.39 -0.30
C GLY A 46 9.46 7.02 -1.22
N ILE A 47 9.18 8.31 -1.06
CA ILE A 47 8.24 9.05 -1.93
C ILE A 47 8.72 9.08 -3.39
N ALA A 48 10.03 9.30 -3.62
CA ALA A 48 10.59 9.34 -4.96
C ALA A 48 10.49 7.97 -5.67
N TYR A 49 10.76 6.88 -4.94
CA TYR A 49 10.59 5.52 -5.47
C TYR A 49 9.11 5.15 -5.69
N TYR A 50 8.19 5.62 -4.84
CA TYR A 50 6.75 5.49 -5.07
C TYR A 50 6.34 6.17 -6.38
N ALA A 51 6.84 7.38 -6.65
CA ALA A 51 6.57 8.11 -7.89
C ALA A 51 7.14 7.40 -9.15
N LEU A 52 8.20 6.61 -9.00
CA LEU A 52 8.75 5.75 -10.05
C LEU A 52 8.04 4.40 -10.19
N GLY A 53 7.03 4.11 -9.35
CA GLY A 53 6.32 2.83 -9.31
C GLY A 53 7.12 1.69 -8.65
N GLN A 54 8.25 1.98 -8.02
CA GLN A 54 9.08 1.00 -7.32
C GLN A 54 8.63 0.86 -5.86
N HIS A 55 7.38 0.41 -5.66
CA HIS A 55 6.73 0.36 -4.36
C HIS A 55 7.47 -0.50 -3.33
N GLN A 56 8.12 -1.58 -3.74
CA GLN A 56 8.87 -2.43 -2.80
C GLN A 56 10.08 -1.69 -2.20
N ARG A 57 10.81 -0.94 -3.03
CA ARG A 57 11.92 -0.10 -2.53
C ARG A 57 11.40 1.05 -1.66
N ALA A 58 10.28 1.64 -2.05
CA ALA A 58 9.65 2.68 -1.24
C ALA A 58 9.32 2.16 0.17
N LEU A 59 8.75 0.96 0.30
CA LEU A 59 8.51 0.32 1.60
C LEU A 59 9.77 0.16 2.43
N ASP A 60 10.88 -0.28 1.83
CA ASP A 60 12.14 -0.45 2.54
C ASP A 60 12.65 0.87 3.12
N PHE A 61 12.55 1.97 2.34
CA PHE A 61 12.93 3.31 2.79
C PHE A 61 11.98 3.88 3.84
N GLN A 62 10.66 3.71 3.68
CA GLN A 62 9.69 4.13 4.69
C GLN A 62 9.88 3.37 6.01
N GLN A 63 10.28 2.10 5.95
CA GLN A 63 10.56 1.29 7.14
C GLN A 63 11.82 1.76 7.86
N GLN A 64 12.89 2.07 7.14
CA GLN A 64 14.11 2.64 7.75
C GLN A 64 13.85 4.01 8.38
N SER A 65 13.08 4.88 7.70
CA SER A 65 12.65 6.18 8.23
C SER A 65 11.86 6.01 9.54
N LEU A 66 10.89 5.09 9.53
CA LEU A 66 10.07 4.76 10.70
C LEU A 66 10.89 4.29 11.92
N GLU A 67 11.92 3.48 11.69
CA GLU A 67 12.79 2.97 12.76
C GLU A 67 13.57 4.10 13.42
N ILE A 68 14.08 5.04 12.63
CA ILE A 68 14.82 6.19 13.15
C ILE A 68 13.87 7.17 13.85
N ASP A 69 12.71 7.46 13.26
CA ASP A 69 11.68 8.32 13.87
C ASP A 69 11.29 7.81 15.27
N ARG A 70 11.15 6.49 15.42
CA ARG A 70 10.89 5.86 16.72
C ARG A 70 12.05 5.95 17.69
N GLU A 71 13.28 5.81 17.20
CA GLU A 71 14.49 5.92 18.01
C GLU A 71 14.66 7.33 18.59
N ILE A 72 14.42 8.36 17.78
CA ILE A 72 14.53 9.76 18.21
C ILE A 72 13.26 10.27 18.90
N GLY A 73 12.17 9.50 18.88
CA GLY A 73 10.88 9.88 19.46
C GLY A 73 10.10 10.92 18.64
N ASP A 74 10.38 11.05 17.34
CA ASP A 74 9.64 11.93 16.43
C ASP A 74 8.30 11.29 16.04
N ARG A 75 7.28 11.62 16.83
CA ARG A 75 5.91 11.13 16.62
C ARG A 75 5.30 11.61 15.30
N HIS A 76 5.71 12.79 14.82
CA HIS A 76 5.20 13.35 13.57
C HIS A 76 5.83 12.65 12.37
N GLY A 77 7.15 12.45 12.40
CA GLY A 77 7.88 11.61 11.45
C GLY A 77 7.29 10.20 11.39
N GLU A 78 7.08 9.57 12.56
CA GLU A 78 6.50 8.23 12.65
C GLU A 78 5.13 8.14 11.94
N ALA A 79 4.27 9.14 12.15
CA ALA A 79 2.94 9.19 11.54
C ALA A 79 3.02 9.34 10.00
N ILE A 80 3.94 10.16 9.50
CA ILE A 80 4.17 10.35 8.05
C ILE A 80 4.68 9.06 7.42
N SER A 81 5.70 8.44 8.03
CA SER A 81 6.32 7.20 7.56
C SER A 81 5.29 6.06 7.50
N LEU A 82 4.42 5.93 8.52
CA LEU A 82 3.31 4.97 8.53
C LEU A 82 2.25 5.27 7.45
N PHE A 83 1.90 6.53 7.24
CA PHE A 83 0.94 6.91 6.20
C PHE A 83 1.48 6.59 4.80
N ASN A 84 2.73 6.93 4.53
CA ASN A 84 3.39 6.63 3.25
C ASN A 84 3.54 5.13 3.02
N LYS A 85 3.93 4.37 4.06
CA LYS A 85 3.93 2.91 4.03
C LYS A 85 2.55 2.35 3.68
N GLY A 86 1.48 2.93 4.23
CA GLY A 86 0.10 2.59 3.87
C GLY A 86 -0.20 2.79 2.38
N ASN A 87 0.27 3.89 1.78
CA ASN A 87 0.13 4.16 0.35
C ASN A 87 0.86 3.12 -0.51
N ASP A 88 2.09 2.79 -0.14
CA ASP A 88 2.89 1.77 -0.83
C ASP A 88 2.23 0.38 -0.75
N LEU A 89 1.80 -0.04 0.44
CA LEU A 89 1.11 -1.33 0.66
C LEU A 89 -0.21 -1.41 -0.14
N ALA A 90 -0.94 -0.30 -0.23
CA ALA A 90 -2.14 -0.20 -1.03
C ALA A 90 -1.86 -0.46 -2.52
N ARG A 91 -0.72 0.02 -3.04
CA ARG A 91 -0.28 -0.22 -4.43
C ARG A 91 0.17 -1.65 -4.67
N VAL A 92 0.86 -2.26 -3.70
CA VAL A 92 1.28 -3.68 -3.77
C VAL A 92 0.07 -4.63 -3.63
N GLY A 93 -1.09 -4.14 -3.19
CA GLY A 93 -2.33 -4.91 -3.05
C GLY A 93 -2.51 -5.53 -1.67
N GLN A 94 -1.64 -5.21 -0.71
CA GLN A 94 -1.72 -5.67 0.68
C GLN A 94 -2.65 -4.77 1.49
N LYS A 95 -3.95 -4.84 1.16
CA LYS A 95 -4.97 -3.93 1.71
C LYS A 95 -5.11 -4.00 3.23
N TRP A 96 -4.93 -5.18 3.82
CA TRP A 96 -5.07 -5.38 5.26
C TRP A 96 -3.91 -4.70 6.03
N GLU A 97 -2.68 -4.83 5.53
CA GLU A 97 -1.49 -4.14 6.08
C GLU A 97 -1.61 -2.64 5.90
N ALA A 98 -2.03 -2.19 4.72
CA ALA A 98 -2.26 -0.78 4.43
C ALA A 98 -3.27 -0.16 5.41
N GLN A 99 -4.37 -0.86 5.68
CA GLN A 99 -5.37 -0.41 6.65
C GLN A 99 -4.81 -0.34 8.07
N ALA A 100 -3.97 -1.29 8.47
CA ALA A 100 -3.29 -1.27 9.77
C ALA A 100 -2.35 -0.07 9.88
N ALA A 101 -1.54 0.18 8.84
CA ALA A 101 -0.62 1.31 8.76
C ALA A 101 -1.36 2.66 8.87
N TYR A 102 -2.44 2.85 8.12
CA TYR A 102 -3.24 4.08 8.20
C TYR A 102 -3.90 4.26 9.57
N LYS A 103 -4.36 3.19 10.22
CA LYS A 103 -4.93 3.29 11.59
C LYS A 103 -3.87 3.71 12.61
N ALA A 104 -2.65 3.20 12.50
CA ALA A 104 -1.54 3.57 13.35
C ALA A 104 -1.11 5.03 13.14
N ALA A 105 -0.97 5.46 11.87
CA ALA A 105 -0.71 6.86 11.54
C ALA A 105 -1.82 7.78 12.10
N ARG A 106 -3.08 7.40 11.95
CA ARG A 106 -4.23 8.16 12.45
C ARG A 106 -4.20 8.35 13.96
N SER A 107 -3.83 7.34 14.74
CA SER A 107 -3.71 7.49 16.20
C SER A 107 -2.63 8.52 16.57
N LEU A 108 -1.49 8.50 15.88
CA LEU A 108 -0.42 9.47 16.11
C LEU A 108 -0.83 10.88 15.72
N TYR A 109 -1.44 11.08 14.55
CA TYR A 109 -1.94 12.39 14.13
C TYR A 109 -3.01 12.94 15.08
N LYS A 110 -3.89 12.07 15.58
CA LYS A 110 -4.90 12.45 16.57
C LYS A 110 -4.25 12.95 17.86
N ASP A 111 -3.22 12.27 18.35
CA ASP A 111 -2.50 12.67 19.55
C ASP A 111 -1.71 13.98 19.35
N LEU A 112 -1.27 14.26 18.12
CA LEU A 112 -0.63 15.52 17.73
C LEU A 112 -1.62 16.67 17.48
N GLY A 113 -2.94 16.41 17.52
CA GLY A 113 -3.97 17.41 17.24
C GLY A 113 -4.13 17.75 15.75
N LEU A 114 -3.55 16.95 14.86
CA LEU A 114 -3.50 17.15 13.42
C LEU A 114 -4.74 16.57 12.74
N GLN A 115 -5.87 17.29 12.87
CA GLN A 115 -7.18 16.81 12.40
C GLN A 115 -7.25 16.63 10.87
N LYS A 116 -6.54 17.46 10.09
CA LYS A 116 -6.53 17.34 8.62
C LYS A 116 -5.92 16.02 8.18
N GLU A 117 -4.84 15.61 8.84
CA GLU A 117 -4.09 14.40 8.59
C GLU A 117 -4.86 13.16 9.07
N VAL A 118 -5.63 13.30 10.16
CA VAL A 118 -6.61 12.29 10.59
C VAL A 118 -7.68 12.06 9.52
N GLU A 119 -8.26 13.14 8.97
CA GLU A 119 -9.26 13.06 7.89
C GLU A 119 -8.68 12.43 6.61
N GLN A 120 -7.42 12.71 6.29
CA GLN A 120 -6.72 12.06 5.18
C GLN A 120 -6.59 10.55 5.41
N CYS A 121 -6.20 10.12 6.62
CA CYS A 121 -6.15 8.70 6.97
C CYS A 121 -7.52 8.03 6.87
N ASP A 122 -8.57 8.68 7.38
CA ASP A 122 -9.94 8.15 7.32
C ASP A 122 -10.42 8.03 5.86
N THR A 123 -10.08 8.99 5.00
CA THR A 123 -10.38 8.95 3.57
C THR A 123 -9.65 7.79 2.89
N ALA A 124 -8.35 7.65 3.11
CA ALA A 124 -7.55 6.55 2.56
C ALA A 124 -8.09 5.17 3.00
N ILE A 125 -8.51 5.03 4.26
CA ILE A 125 -9.13 3.79 4.77
C ILE A 125 -10.47 3.52 4.08
N ARG A 126 -11.29 4.55 3.83
CA ARG A 126 -12.58 4.40 3.11
C ARG A 126 -12.37 3.98 1.66
N GLU A 127 -11.39 4.56 0.98
CA GLU A 127 -11.04 4.22 -0.40
C GLU A 127 -10.56 2.78 -0.54
N LEU A 128 -9.76 2.29 0.42
CA LEU A 128 -9.37 0.88 0.48
C LEU A 128 -10.56 -0.07 0.64
N GLY A 129 -11.60 0.38 1.36
CA GLY A 129 -12.81 -0.37 1.68
C GLY A 129 -13.89 -0.35 0.61
N GLN A 130 -13.80 0.53 -0.40
CA GLN A 130 -14.72 0.47 -1.54
C GLN A 130 -14.47 -0.81 -2.33
N LYS A 131 -15.40 -1.76 -2.20
CA LYS A 131 -15.49 -2.93 -3.06
C LYS A 131 -15.47 -2.47 -4.51
N VAL A 132 -14.39 -2.78 -5.25
CA VAL A 132 -14.62 -3.29 -6.60
C VAL A 132 -15.39 -4.57 -6.35
N VAL A 133 -16.71 -4.50 -6.46
CA VAL A 133 -17.53 -5.70 -6.60
C VAL A 133 -17.09 -6.27 -7.95
N VAL A 134 -16.03 -7.07 -7.94
CA VAL A 134 -15.82 -8.05 -8.98
C VAL A 134 -16.94 -9.05 -8.72
N ILE A 135 -18.11 -8.79 -9.33
CA ILE A 135 -19.03 -9.88 -9.61
C ILE A 135 -18.18 -10.81 -10.48
N PRO A 136 -17.80 -12.01 -10.02
CA PRO A 136 -17.13 -12.94 -10.91
C PRO A 136 -18.10 -13.13 -12.08
N LYS A 137 -17.70 -12.63 -13.26
CA LYS A 137 -18.45 -12.80 -14.49
C LYS A 137 -18.61 -14.31 -14.64
N GLN A 138 -19.84 -14.79 -14.37
CA GLN A 138 -20.17 -16.20 -14.48
C GLN A 138 -19.66 -16.65 -15.84
N ALA A 139 -18.73 -17.62 -15.83
CA ALA A 139 -18.26 -18.24 -17.05
C ALA A 139 -19.50 -18.76 -17.80
N PRO A 140 -19.63 -18.50 -19.11
CA PRO A 140 -20.75 -19.02 -19.86
C PRO A 140 -20.75 -20.54 -19.73
N ALA A 141 -21.90 -21.09 -19.32
CA ALA A 141 -22.11 -22.52 -19.21
C ALA A 141 -21.89 -23.18 -20.58
N ILE A 142 -20.69 -23.71 -20.78
CA ILE A 142 -20.37 -24.58 -21.91
C ILE A 142 -21.12 -25.89 -21.70
N GLY A 143 -22.17 -26.07 -22.49
CA GLY A 143 -22.91 -27.31 -22.61
C GLY A 143 -21.99 -28.46 -23.01
N GLY A 144 -22.12 -29.56 -22.29
CA GLY A 144 -21.51 -30.85 -22.58
C GLY A 144 -22.46 -31.96 -22.14
N GLU A 145 -22.88 -32.76 -23.12
CA GLU A 145 -23.95 -33.75 -23.12
C GLU A 145 -23.81 -34.97 -22.18
N PRO A 146 -24.87 -35.80 -22.05
CA PRO A 146 -25.04 -36.79 -20.99
C PRO A 146 -24.57 -38.20 -21.37
N SER A 147 -24.00 -38.98 -20.43
CA SER A 147 -23.91 -40.45 -20.55
C SER A 147 -23.47 -41.10 -19.23
N LYS A 148 -24.42 -41.67 -18.47
CA LYS A 148 -24.73 -43.13 -18.33
C LYS A 148 -24.20 -43.79 -17.05
N LYS A 149 -25.19 -44.23 -16.25
CA LYS A 149 -25.31 -45.52 -15.55
C LYS A 149 -24.27 -45.87 -14.47
N ARG A 150 -24.75 -45.90 -13.21
CA ARG A 150 -24.63 -47.14 -12.42
C ARG A 150 -25.78 -47.31 -11.42
N SER A 151 -26.47 -48.42 -11.61
CA SER A 151 -27.54 -48.97 -10.79
C SER A 151 -27.06 -49.33 -9.39
N ARG A 152 -27.91 -49.13 -8.38
CA ARG A 152 -28.08 -50.04 -7.22
C ARG A 152 -29.34 -49.70 -6.40
N ARG A 153 -30.38 -50.49 -6.67
CA ARG A 153 -31.47 -50.98 -5.81
C ARG A 153 -31.57 -50.37 -4.40
N ARG A 154 -32.72 -49.77 -4.07
CA ARG A 154 -33.48 -50.08 -2.84
C ARG A 154 -34.99 -49.99 -3.10
N ARG A 155 -35.71 -50.97 -2.57
CA ARG A 155 -37.14 -51.30 -2.77
C ARG A 155 -38.05 -50.27 -2.09
N PRO A 156 -39.28 -50.04 -2.59
CA PRO A 156 -40.36 -49.51 -1.77
C PRO A 156 -41.48 -50.54 -1.62
N LYS A 157 -41.82 -50.95 -0.39
CA LYS A 157 -43.18 -51.39 -0.02
C LYS A 157 -43.37 -51.17 1.49
N TRP A 158 -44.09 -50.12 1.83
CA TRP A 158 -44.82 -49.95 3.08
C TRP A 158 -46.22 -49.50 2.68
N PHE A 159 -47.23 -50.34 2.95
CA PHE A 159 -48.68 -50.10 3.07
C PHE A 159 -49.28 -51.53 3.22
N GLY A 160 -50.05 -51.92 4.23
CA GLY A 160 -50.84 -51.14 5.19
C GLY A 160 -52.31 -51.33 4.85
N PHE A 161 -52.93 -52.36 5.46
CA PHE A 161 -54.35 -52.76 5.43
C PHE A 161 -54.94 -53.31 4.13
#